data_AF-A0A2N0XJX6-F1
#
_entry.id   AF-A0A2N0XJX6-F1
#
_cell.length_a   1.000
_cell.length_b   1.000
_cell.length_c   1.000
_cell.angle_alpha   90.00
_cell.angle_beta   90.00
_cell.angle_gamma   90.00
#
_symmetry.space_group_name_H-M   'P 1'
#
loop_
_entity.id
_entity.type
_entity.pdbx_description
1 polymer ?
#
loop_
_entity_poly.entity_id
_entity_poly.type
_entity_poly.pdbx_seq_one_letter_code
_entity_poly.pdbx_strand_id
1 'polypeptide(L)'
;MKKQNLPQDESNLKSANMTEVLYVTDENDNYTTANSTGWDAKKAALDESMELIHERIEEARQNVANNIVSPIVYFMELNKMDLGVLSSYVGMWQWRVKRHFKPKVFKTLNETTLKKYADAFNISVDELKNFDGK
;
A
#
# COMPACT_ATOMS: atom_id res chain seq x y z
N MET A 1 -19.26 24.35 -2.84
CA MET A 1 -19.47 24.92 -1.48
C MET A 1 -18.99 26.35 -1.49
N LYS A 2 -19.65 27.28 -0.77
CA LYS A 2 -19.11 28.64 -0.61
C LYS A 2 -17.81 28.59 0.20
N LYS A 3 -16.82 29.44 -0.13
CA LYS A 3 -15.51 29.50 0.56
C LYS A 3 -15.62 29.55 2.09
N GLN A 4 -16.62 30.25 2.61
CA GLN A 4 -16.91 30.39 4.04
C GLN A 4 -17.43 29.11 4.74
N ASN A 5 -17.84 28.09 3.99
CA ASN A 5 -18.31 26.80 4.52
C ASN A 5 -17.26 25.69 4.33
N LEU A 6 -15.99 26.05 4.15
CA LEU A 6 -14.90 25.07 4.09
C LEU A 6 -14.76 24.39 5.46
N PRO A 7 -14.86 23.05 5.52
CA PRO A 7 -14.49 22.30 6.70
C PRO A 7 -13.03 22.61 7.07
N GLN A 8 -12.78 22.86 8.35
CA GLN A 8 -11.43 23.11 8.89
C GLN A 8 -11.06 22.09 9.98
N ASP A 9 -11.73 20.94 9.99
CA ASP A 9 -11.52 19.90 10.98
C ASP A 9 -10.11 19.30 10.81
N GLU A 10 -9.48 18.80 11.89
CA GLU A 10 -8.10 18.31 11.80
C GLU A 10 -8.01 16.94 11.12
N SER A 11 -7.50 16.87 9.89
CA SER A 11 -7.19 15.61 9.19
C SER A 11 -5.82 15.02 9.57
N ASN A 12 -5.69 13.69 9.49
CA ASN A 12 -4.40 12.98 9.62
C ASN A 12 -3.40 13.31 8.49
N LEU A 13 -3.82 14.05 7.46
CA LEU A 13 -2.92 14.62 6.45
C LEU A 13 -2.15 15.84 6.98
N LYS A 14 -2.71 16.56 7.97
CA LYS A 14 -2.08 17.73 8.58
C LYS A 14 -0.83 17.34 9.39
N SER A 15 -0.84 16.19 10.05
CA SER A 15 0.35 15.63 10.74
C SER A 15 1.46 15.24 9.77
N ALA A 16 1.15 15.02 8.50
CA ALA A 16 2.11 14.83 7.40
C ALA A 16 2.44 16.12 6.63
N ASN A 17 2.07 17.32 7.14
CA ASN A 17 2.21 18.62 6.46
C ASN A 17 1.52 18.71 5.07
N MET A 18 0.46 17.94 4.84
CA MET A 18 -0.30 17.96 3.60
C MET A 18 -1.67 18.63 3.80
N THR A 19 -1.97 19.65 2.99
CA THR A 19 -3.29 20.31 2.96
C THR A 19 -4.05 19.92 1.70
N GLU A 20 -5.37 19.70 1.81
CA GLU A 20 -6.21 19.39 0.66
C GLU A 20 -6.67 20.65 -0.06
N VAL A 21 -6.50 20.71 -1.39
CA VAL A 21 -7.03 21.79 -2.23
C VAL A 21 -8.46 21.44 -2.66
N LEU A 22 -9.44 22.26 -2.27
CA LEU A 22 -10.84 22.10 -2.67
C LEU A 22 -11.28 23.23 -3.59
N TYR A 23 -12.13 22.91 -4.56
CA TYR A 23 -12.83 23.90 -5.38
C TYR A 23 -14.04 24.44 -4.61
N VAL A 24 -14.05 25.77 -4.41
CA VAL A 24 -15.09 26.51 -3.71
C VAL A 24 -15.61 27.65 -4.57
N THR A 25 -16.83 28.09 -4.29
CA THR A 25 -17.45 29.22 -4.96
C THR A 25 -17.23 30.48 -4.12
N ASP A 26 -16.76 31.56 -4.74
CA ASP A 26 -16.60 32.87 -4.10
C ASP A 26 -17.94 33.63 -4.00
N GLU A 27 -17.90 34.88 -3.52
CA GLU A 27 -19.11 35.70 -3.33
C GLU A 27 -19.73 36.18 -4.66
N ASN A 28 -19.02 36.02 -5.77
CA ASN A 28 -19.44 36.42 -7.12
C ASN A 28 -19.79 35.20 -8.00
N ASP A 29 -20.07 34.04 -7.38
CA ASP A 29 -20.37 32.77 -8.03
C ASP A 29 -19.25 32.20 -8.93
N ASN A 30 -18.01 32.66 -8.77
CA ASN A 30 -16.86 32.11 -9.51
C ASN A 30 -16.21 30.95 -8.74
N TYR A 31 -15.74 29.95 -9.48
CA TYR A 31 -14.97 28.85 -8.92
C TYR A 31 -13.54 29.30 -8.58
N THR A 32 -13.12 29.09 -7.34
CA THR A 32 -11.77 29.35 -6.83
C THR A 32 -11.29 28.15 -6.02
N THR A 33 -9.99 28.05 -5.77
CA THR A 33 -9.41 26.97 -4.96
C THR A 33 -9.11 27.48 -3.54
N ALA A 34 -9.42 26.67 -2.53
CA ALA A 34 -9.08 26.98 -1.15
C ALA A 34 -8.62 25.72 -0.42
N ASN A 35 -7.67 25.90 0.50
CA ASN A 35 -7.13 24.80 1.28
C ASN A 35 -8.07 24.49 2.45
N SER A 36 -8.45 23.22 2.61
CA SER A 36 -9.14 22.69 3.78
C SER A 36 -8.14 21.93 4.64
N THR A 37 -8.23 22.10 5.96
CA THR A 37 -7.45 21.31 6.92
C THR A 37 -8.04 19.92 7.18
N GLY A 38 -9.24 19.62 6.67
CA GLY A 38 -9.89 18.32 6.78
C GLY A 38 -11.41 18.39 6.89
N TRP A 39 -12.04 17.24 6.58
CA TRP A 39 -13.46 16.97 6.81
C TRP A 39 -13.57 15.65 7.58
N ASP A 40 -14.14 15.66 8.78
CA ASP A 40 -14.15 14.51 9.69
C ASP A 40 -14.66 13.20 9.06
N ALA A 41 -15.71 13.25 8.23
CA ALA A 41 -16.23 12.07 7.54
C ALA A 41 -15.23 11.48 6.52
N LYS A 42 -14.46 12.34 5.84
CA LYS A 42 -13.42 11.92 4.90
C LYS A 42 -12.18 11.40 5.62
N LYS A 43 -11.86 12.00 6.78
CA LYS A 43 -10.81 11.53 7.68
C LYS A 43 -11.10 10.11 8.17
N ALA A 44 -12.31 9.86 8.68
CA ALA A 44 -12.71 8.53 9.16
C ALA A 44 -12.59 7.45 8.07
N ALA A 45 -13.05 7.73 6.84
CA ALA A 45 -12.93 6.80 5.73
C ALA A 45 -11.47 6.53 5.31
N LEU A 46 -10.60 7.55 5.40
CA LEU A 46 -9.17 7.41 5.13
C LEU A 46 -8.47 6.59 6.21
N ASP A 47 -8.83 6.80 7.47
CA ASP A 47 -8.28 6.08 8.62
C ASP A 47 -8.66 4.60 8.57
N GLU A 48 -9.94 4.29 8.30
CA GLU A 48 -10.43 2.92 8.08
C GLU A 48 -9.69 2.23 6.91
N SER A 49 -9.46 2.97 5.81
CA SER A 49 -8.71 2.45 4.67
C SER A 49 -7.24 2.15 5.01
N MET A 50 -6.63 2.96 5.87
CA MET A 50 -5.25 2.74 6.33
C MET A 50 -5.15 1.55 7.29
N GLU A 51 -6.12 1.42 8.20
CA GLU A 51 -6.24 0.28 9.11
C GLU A 51 -6.36 -1.04 8.34
N LEU A 52 -7.21 -1.09 7.31
CA LEU A 52 -7.36 -2.29 6.47
C LEU A 52 -6.05 -2.68 5.77
N ILE A 53 -5.26 -1.70 5.32
CA ILE A 53 -3.93 -1.96 4.74
C ILE A 53 -2.98 -2.53 5.78
N HIS A 54 -2.98 -1.96 7.00
CA HIS A 54 -2.15 -2.46 8.09
C HIS A 54 -2.53 -3.88 8.50
N GLU A 55 -3.82 -4.19 8.61
CA GLU A 55 -4.32 -5.53 8.91
C GLU A 55 -3.84 -6.56 7.89
N ARG A 56 -3.91 -6.24 6.59
CA ARG A 56 -3.43 -7.14 5.52
C ARG A 56 -1.92 -7.39 5.58
N ILE A 57 -1.14 -6.34 5.86
CA ILE A 57 0.32 -6.47 6.01
C ILE A 57 0.66 -7.36 7.21
N GLU A 58 -0.03 -7.15 8.33
CA GLU A 58 0.17 -7.91 9.56
C GLU A 58 -0.28 -9.37 9.41
N GLU A 59 -1.41 -9.61 8.76
CA GLU A 59 -1.88 -10.96 8.41
C GLU A 59 -0.86 -11.68 7.52
N ALA A 60 -0.35 -11.00 6.48
CA ALA A 60 0.67 -11.56 5.62
C ALA A 60 1.97 -11.87 6.39
N ARG A 61 2.38 -10.99 7.31
CA ARG A 61 3.54 -11.21 8.20
C ARG A 61 3.35 -12.46 9.06
N GLN A 62 2.21 -12.59 9.73
CA GLN A 62 1.88 -13.75 10.55
C GLN A 62 1.79 -15.04 9.72
N ASN A 63 1.21 -14.98 8.52
CA ASN A 63 1.16 -16.10 7.60
C ASN A 63 2.54 -16.55 7.13
N VAL A 64 3.51 -15.64 6.98
CA VAL A 64 4.92 -16.00 6.74
C VAL A 64 5.52 -16.66 7.97
N ALA A 65 5.32 -16.10 9.17
CA ALA A 65 5.82 -16.67 10.43
C ALA A 65 5.28 -18.08 10.71
N ASN A 66 4.05 -18.35 10.32
CA ASN A 66 3.41 -19.66 10.41
C ASN A 66 3.70 -20.56 9.20
N ASN A 67 4.54 -20.13 8.25
CA ASN A 67 4.91 -20.87 7.04
C ASN A 67 3.68 -21.31 6.22
N ILE A 68 2.64 -20.47 6.17
CA ILE A 68 1.44 -20.63 5.34
C ILE A 68 1.70 -20.07 3.94
N VAL A 69 2.37 -18.91 3.87
CA VAL A 69 2.75 -18.23 2.62
C VAL A 69 4.25 -17.91 2.60
N SER A 70 4.81 -17.70 1.42
CA SER A 70 6.20 -17.25 1.25
C SER A 70 6.35 -15.76 1.57
N PRO A 71 7.58 -15.28 1.84
CA PRO A 71 7.89 -13.86 2.03
C PRO A 71 7.39 -12.91 0.93
N ILE A 72 7.25 -13.40 -0.31
CA ILE A 72 6.72 -12.62 -1.44
C ILE A 72 5.36 -11.98 -1.13
N VAL A 73 4.48 -12.67 -0.38
CA VAL A 73 3.15 -12.15 -0.08
C VAL A 73 3.22 -10.95 0.86
N TYR A 74 4.06 -11.03 1.90
CA TYR A 74 4.29 -9.91 2.81
C TYR A 74 4.83 -8.68 2.06
N PHE A 75 5.89 -8.86 1.27
CA PHE A 75 6.48 -7.72 0.55
C PHE A 75 5.56 -7.16 -0.54
N MET A 76 4.68 -7.99 -1.12
CA MET A 76 3.64 -7.52 -2.03
C MET A 76 2.65 -6.59 -1.31
N GLU A 77 2.12 -7.00 -0.16
CA GLU A 77 1.20 -6.19 0.65
C GLU A 77 1.87 -4.92 1.19
N LEU A 78 3.12 -5.03 1.67
CA LEU A 78 3.91 -3.90 2.17
C LEU A 78 4.10 -2.81 1.09
N ASN A 79 4.40 -3.24 -0.13
CA ASN A 79 4.53 -2.37 -1.30
C ASN A 79 3.19 -2.00 -1.96
N LYS A 80 2.05 -2.38 -1.36
CA LYS A 80 0.69 -2.07 -1.84
C LYS A 80 0.45 -2.54 -3.28
N MET A 81 1.08 -3.66 -3.64
CA MET A 81 0.92 -4.29 -4.95
C MET A 81 -0.18 -5.34 -4.90
N ASP A 82 -0.90 -5.53 -6.01
CA ASP A 82 -1.70 -6.72 -6.23
C ASP A 82 -0.93 -7.75 -7.10
N LEU A 83 -1.53 -8.93 -7.29
CA LEU A 83 -0.92 -9.99 -8.11
C LEU A 83 -0.65 -9.53 -9.56
N GLY A 84 -1.50 -8.68 -10.13
CA GLY A 84 -1.37 -8.16 -11.48
C GLY A 84 -0.19 -7.19 -11.59
N VAL A 85 -0.10 -6.23 -10.67
CA VAL A 85 1.02 -5.29 -10.55
C VAL A 85 2.32 -6.06 -10.38
N LEU A 86 2.40 -6.95 -9.38
CA LEU A 86 3.61 -7.71 -9.13
C LEU A 86 4.03 -8.54 -10.35
N SER A 87 3.07 -9.20 -11.01
CA SER A 87 3.32 -10.00 -12.22
C SER A 87 3.93 -9.20 -13.37
N SER A 88 3.51 -7.93 -13.50
CA SER A 88 4.00 -7.01 -14.52
C SER A 88 5.44 -6.57 -14.21
N TYR A 89 5.74 -6.22 -12.95
CA TYR A 89 7.09 -5.84 -12.51
C TYR A 89 8.11 -6.96 -12.70
N VAL A 90 7.75 -8.20 -12.35
CA VAL A 90 8.68 -9.34 -12.44
C VAL A 90 8.67 -10.03 -13.81
N GLY A 91 7.80 -9.61 -14.72
CA GLY A 91 7.65 -10.16 -16.08
C GLY A 91 7.31 -11.66 -16.08
N MET A 92 6.36 -12.08 -15.24
CA MET A 92 5.91 -13.48 -15.15
C MET A 92 4.39 -13.55 -15.19
N TRP A 93 3.84 -14.61 -15.77
CA TRP A 93 2.41 -14.87 -15.72
C TRP A 93 1.88 -14.92 -14.28
N GLN A 94 0.70 -14.36 -14.03
CA GLN A 94 0.09 -14.29 -12.70
C GLN A 94 0.01 -15.66 -12.01
N TRP A 95 -0.32 -16.73 -12.74
CA TRP A 95 -0.37 -18.09 -12.17
C TRP A 95 0.99 -18.56 -11.65
N ARG A 96 2.09 -18.14 -12.29
CA ARG A 96 3.45 -18.48 -11.87
C ARG A 96 3.83 -17.71 -10.62
N VAL A 97 3.50 -16.42 -10.55
CA VAL A 97 3.68 -15.61 -9.34
C VAL A 97 2.86 -16.19 -8.18
N LYS A 98 1.59 -16.52 -8.42
CA LYS A 98 0.71 -17.16 -7.42
C LYS A 98 1.26 -18.51 -6.94
N ARG A 99 1.92 -19.28 -7.82
CA ARG A 99 2.61 -20.53 -7.43
C ARG A 99 3.77 -20.24 -6.48
N HIS A 100 4.51 -19.15 -6.68
CA HIS A 100 5.64 -18.77 -5.84
C HIS A 100 5.21 -18.31 -4.44
N PHE A 101 3.94 -17.96 -4.22
CA PHE A 101 3.40 -17.65 -2.88
C PHE A 101 3.45 -18.84 -1.91
N LYS A 102 3.65 -20.07 -2.42
CA LYS A 102 3.76 -21.27 -1.59
C LYS A 102 5.19 -21.39 -1.03
N PRO A 103 5.39 -21.55 0.29
CA PRO A 103 6.72 -21.63 0.89
C PRO A 103 7.62 -22.71 0.27
N LYS A 104 7.04 -23.88 -0.01
CA LYS A 104 7.78 -25.00 -0.63
C LYS A 104 8.31 -24.67 -2.02
N VAL A 105 7.57 -23.89 -2.80
CA VAL A 105 8.00 -23.49 -4.15
C VAL A 105 9.01 -22.35 -4.07
N PHE A 106 8.77 -21.38 -3.19
CA PHE A 106 9.69 -20.26 -2.95
C PHE A 106 11.12 -20.74 -2.62
N LYS A 107 11.25 -21.76 -1.75
CA LYS A 107 12.55 -22.36 -1.39
C LYS A 107 13.31 -22.98 -2.56
N THR A 108 12.64 -23.29 -3.66
CA THR A 108 13.26 -23.86 -4.88
C THR A 108 13.59 -22.82 -5.94
N LEU A 109 13.28 -21.54 -5.72
CA LEU A 109 13.53 -20.50 -6.70
C LEU A 109 15.02 -20.26 -6.87
N ASN A 110 15.44 -20.11 -8.12
CA ASN A 110 16.81 -19.72 -8.43
C ASN A 110 17.04 -18.24 -8.12
N GLU A 111 18.31 -17.88 -8.01
CA GLU A 111 18.75 -16.53 -7.67
C GLU A 111 18.23 -15.48 -8.65
N THR A 112 18.19 -15.79 -9.95
CA THR A 112 17.65 -14.88 -10.98
C THR A 112 16.16 -14.55 -10.73
N THR A 113 15.35 -15.53 -10.31
CA THR A 113 13.93 -15.30 -10.02
C THR A 113 13.77 -14.52 -8.72
N LEU A 114 14.56 -14.84 -7.69
CA LEU A 114 14.54 -14.12 -6.42
C LEU A 114 14.95 -12.65 -6.61
N LYS A 115 15.97 -12.40 -7.44
CA LYS A 115 16.41 -11.04 -7.78
C LYS A 115 15.29 -10.21 -8.40
N LYS A 116 14.51 -10.76 -9.33
CA LYS A 116 13.35 -10.04 -9.91
C LYS A 116 12.35 -9.57 -8.85
N TYR A 117 12.08 -10.39 -7.84
CA TYR A 117 11.21 -10.01 -6.73
C TYR A 117 11.87 -8.96 -5.83
N ALA A 118 13.14 -9.16 -5.47
CA ALA A 118 13.89 -8.24 -4.63
C ALA A 118 13.98 -6.84 -5.28
N ASP A 119 14.29 -6.78 -6.58
CA ASP A 119 14.32 -5.55 -7.37
C ASP A 119 12.93 -4.88 -7.40
N ALA A 120 11.84 -5.65 -7.59
CA ALA A 120 10.48 -5.12 -7.59
C ALA A 120 10.04 -4.55 -6.23
N PHE A 121 10.57 -5.10 -5.13
CA PHE A 121 10.29 -4.64 -3.77
C PHE A 121 11.31 -3.63 -3.24
N ASN A 122 12.35 -3.31 -4.03
CA ASN A 122 13.47 -2.46 -3.64
C ASN A 122 14.16 -2.92 -2.34
N ILE A 123 14.43 -4.23 -2.23
CA ILE A 123 15.16 -4.88 -1.13
C ILE A 123 16.28 -5.76 -1.68
N SER A 124 17.12 -6.29 -0.79
CA SER A 124 18.11 -7.31 -1.15
C SER A 124 17.48 -8.70 -1.27
N VAL A 125 18.14 -9.59 -2.04
CA VAL A 125 17.76 -11.00 -2.12
C VAL A 125 17.86 -11.70 -0.75
N ASP A 126 18.84 -11.30 0.07
CA ASP A 126 19.04 -11.87 1.41
C ASP A 126 17.90 -11.48 2.37
N GLU A 127 17.44 -10.23 2.34
CA GLU A 127 16.25 -9.81 3.10
C GLU A 127 15.03 -10.62 2.66
N LEU A 128 14.80 -10.77 1.36
CA LEU A 128 13.67 -11.55 0.85
C LEU A 128 13.72 -13.03 1.29
N LYS A 129 14.90 -13.64 1.32
CA LYS A 129 15.08 -15.06 1.67
C LYS A 129 14.99 -15.32 3.17
N ASN A 130 15.52 -14.40 3.97
CA ASN A 130 15.66 -14.58 5.42
C ASN A 130 14.50 -13.95 6.21
N PHE A 131 13.58 -13.25 5.54
CA PHE A 131 12.36 -12.79 6.17
C PHE A 131 11.51 -13.97 6.63
N ASP A 132 11.41 -14.15 7.94
CA ASP A 132 10.65 -15.21 8.60
C ASP A 132 9.37 -14.68 9.26
N GLY A 133 9.05 -13.40 9.04
CA GLY A 133 7.87 -12.75 9.60
C GLY A 133 7.96 -12.49 11.11
N LYS A 134 9.13 -12.59 11.75
CA LYS A 134 9.32 -12.30 13.17
C LYS A 134 10.05 -11.00 13.44
#